data_AF-A0A3S1R2T9-F1
#
_entry.id   AF-A0A3S1R2T9-F1
#
_cell.length_a   1.000
_cell.length_b   1.000
_cell.length_c   1.000
_cell.angle_alpha   90.00
_cell.angle_beta   90.00
_cell.angle_gamma   90.00
#
_symmetry.space_group_name_H-M   'P 1'
#
loop_
_entity.id
_entity.type
_entity.pdbx_description
1 polymer ?
#
loop_
_entity_poly.entity_id
_entity_poly.type
_entity_poly.pdbx_seq_one_letter_code
_entity_poly.pdbx_strand_id
1 'polypeptide(L)'
;VCGHGGATSHIAIIARSHGIPAVLGLGDQVNALRTARDVALDGNAGHVIIDPDEATRADFAGRVEAAAKERAGLTIFKTVTPKLADGRIIEVAANIGSLEEIEAAQEAGAMGIGLFRTELLFMRHMHLPSEDMQAETYAALAKAFAPYPVIVRTLDIGGDKPIAGIEFPDEENPFLGWRGIRMCLDRPDIFKRQLRALLRAAVHGNIKV
;
A
#
# COMPACT_ATOMS: atom_id res chain seq x y z
N VAL A 1 8.98 -2.09 -14.80
CA VAL A 1 8.72 -0.97 -15.74
C VAL A 1 7.36 -1.21 -16.40
N CYS A 2 6.50 -0.19 -16.50
CA CYS A 2 5.15 -0.33 -17.07
C CYS A 2 4.88 0.73 -18.15
N GLY A 3 4.23 0.34 -19.25
CA GLY A 3 3.80 1.27 -20.29
C GLY A 3 2.66 2.20 -19.83
N HIS A 4 1.80 1.72 -18.93
CA HIS A 4 0.64 2.47 -18.44
C HIS A 4 0.67 2.62 -16.92
N GLY A 5 -0.14 3.55 -16.41
CA GLY A 5 -0.26 3.86 -14.98
C GLY A 5 0.60 5.05 -14.56
N GLY A 6 0.25 5.66 -13.43
CA GLY A 6 0.99 6.76 -12.81
C GLY A 6 1.58 6.39 -11.45
N ALA A 7 2.25 7.35 -10.82
CA ALA A 7 2.87 7.19 -9.49
C ALA A 7 1.88 6.82 -8.37
N THR A 8 0.58 7.08 -8.59
CA THR A 8 -0.52 6.76 -7.67
C THR A 8 -1.30 5.50 -8.05
N SER A 9 -0.90 4.80 -9.12
CA SER A 9 -1.55 3.56 -9.55
C SER A 9 -1.33 2.42 -8.55
N HIS A 10 -2.21 1.42 -8.60
CA HIS A 10 -2.14 0.26 -7.71
C HIS A 10 -0.78 -0.47 -7.81
N ILE A 11 -0.26 -0.65 -9.03
CA ILE A 11 1.06 -1.27 -9.26
C ILE A 11 2.18 -0.43 -8.65
N ALA A 12 2.13 0.90 -8.77
CA ALA A 12 3.15 1.78 -8.18
C ALA A 12 3.15 1.72 -6.65
N ILE A 13 1.97 1.59 -6.04
CA ILE A 13 1.81 1.40 -4.60
C ILE A 13 2.42 0.07 -4.14
N ILE A 14 2.11 -1.03 -4.86
CA ILE A 14 2.65 -2.37 -4.54
C ILE A 14 4.17 -2.40 -4.70
N ALA A 15 4.70 -1.89 -5.81
CA ALA A 15 6.15 -1.84 -6.02
C ALA A 15 6.84 -1.09 -4.89
N ARG A 16 6.25 0.02 -4.43
CA ARG A 16 6.76 0.80 -3.30
C ARG A 16 6.71 0.05 -1.97
N SER A 17 5.63 -0.66 -1.65
CA SER A 17 5.54 -1.43 -0.40
C SER A 17 6.57 -2.56 -0.34
N HIS A 18 6.93 -3.15 -1.50
CA HIS A 18 8.00 -4.15 -1.61
C HIS A 18 9.42 -3.56 -1.76
N GLY A 19 9.57 -2.23 -1.79
CA GLY A 19 10.88 -1.60 -2.02
C GLY A 19 11.49 -1.89 -3.39
N ILE A 20 10.64 -2.17 -4.39
CA ILE A 20 11.04 -2.44 -5.78
C ILE A 20 11.02 -1.13 -6.57
N PRO A 21 12.14 -0.68 -7.15
CA PRO A 21 12.16 0.47 -8.04
C PRO A 21 11.24 0.25 -9.24
N ALA A 22 10.42 1.24 -9.58
CA ALA A 22 9.49 1.16 -10.69
C ALA A 22 9.35 2.49 -11.42
N VAL A 23 9.31 2.41 -12.75
CA VAL A 23 8.97 3.53 -13.66
C VAL A 23 7.73 3.11 -14.45
N LEU A 24 6.71 3.97 -14.47
CA LEU A 24 5.42 3.74 -15.11
C LEU A 24 5.11 4.87 -16.09
N GLY A 25 4.19 4.62 -17.02
CA GLY A 25 3.72 5.63 -17.96
C GLY A 25 4.64 5.86 -19.17
N LEU A 26 5.46 4.86 -19.53
CA LEU A 26 6.36 4.94 -20.70
C LEU A 26 5.65 4.78 -22.06
N GLY A 27 4.34 4.50 -22.06
CA GLY A 27 3.57 4.21 -23.27
C GLY A 27 4.19 3.05 -24.06
N ASP A 28 4.21 3.20 -25.38
CA ASP A 28 4.72 2.18 -26.31
C ASP A 28 6.24 1.99 -26.24
N GLN A 29 6.98 2.92 -25.61
CA GLN A 29 8.43 2.80 -25.45
C GLN A 29 8.83 1.58 -24.62
N VAL A 30 7.91 1.07 -23.78
CA VAL A 30 8.11 -0.18 -23.03
C VAL A 30 8.39 -1.38 -23.95
N ASN A 31 7.94 -1.35 -25.21
CA ASN A 31 8.17 -2.45 -26.14
C ASN A 31 9.65 -2.63 -26.50
N ALA A 32 10.46 -1.57 -26.45
CA ALA A 32 11.90 -1.66 -26.67
C ALA A 32 12.61 -2.52 -25.60
N LEU A 33 12.01 -2.67 -24.41
CA LEU A 33 12.57 -3.49 -23.33
C LEU A 33 12.44 -4.99 -23.59
N ARG A 34 11.57 -5.42 -24.53
CA ARG A 34 11.35 -6.86 -24.81
C ARG A 34 12.57 -7.55 -25.40
N THR A 35 13.44 -6.79 -26.06
CA THR A 35 14.67 -7.29 -26.69
C THR A 35 15.94 -6.84 -25.96
N ALA A 36 15.80 -6.13 -24.84
CA ALA A 36 16.92 -5.68 -24.04
C ALA A 36 17.63 -6.86 -23.38
N ARG A 37 18.96 -6.83 -23.33
CA ARG A 37 19.75 -7.78 -22.54
C ARG A 37 19.85 -7.30 -21.11
N ASP A 38 20.14 -6.02 -20.94
CA ASP A 38 20.30 -5.38 -19.64
C ASP A 38 19.51 -4.07 -19.57
N VAL A 39 19.02 -3.73 -18.38
CA VAL A 39 18.26 -2.50 -18.14
C VAL A 39 18.72 -1.86 -16.84
N ALA A 40 19.16 -0.61 -16.93
CA ALA A 40 19.40 0.24 -15.76
C ALA A 40 18.14 1.08 -15.48
N LEU A 41 17.69 1.05 -14.23
CA LEU A 41 16.41 1.65 -13.80
C LEU A 41 16.63 2.66 -12.69
N ASP A 42 16.23 3.90 -12.92
CA ASP A 42 16.22 4.97 -11.92
C ASP A 42 14.78 5.32 -11.54
N GLY A 43 14.31 4.72 -10.44
CA GLY A 43 12.97 4.97 -9.92
C GLY A 43 12.77 6.38 -9.34
N ASN A 44 13.85 7.12 -9.04
CA ASN A 44 13.77 8.48 -8.48
C ASN A 44 13.60 9.51 -9.60
N ALA A 45 14.43 9.42 -10.65
CA ALA A 45 14.36 10.31 -11.80
C ALA A 45 13.31 9.88 -12.84
N GLY A 46 12.83 8.63 -12.76
CA GLY A 46 11.90 8.09 -13.76
C GLY A 46 12.58 7.62 -15.04
N HIS A 47 13.88 7.30 -15.02
CA HIS A 47 14.65 6.93 -16.20
C HIS A 47 14.80 5.44 -16.37
N VAL A 48 14.79 4.99 -17.63
CA VAL A 48 15.07 3.61 -18.04
C VAL A 48 16.10 3.65 -19.15
N ILE A 49 17.22 2.96 -18.97
CA ILE A 49 18.30 2.89 -19.94
C ILE A 49 18.44 1.44 -20.40
N ILE A 50 18.30 1.22 -21.70
CA ILE A 50 18.39 -0.10 -22.33
C ILE A 50 19.82 -0.34 -22.77
N ASP A 51 20.32 -1.54 -22.48
CA ASP A 51 21.67 -2.00 -22.81
C ASP A 51 22.75 -0.94 -22.49
N PRO A 52 22.82 -0.48 -21.22
CA PRO A 52 23.73 0.60 -20.82
C PRO A 52 25.18 0.28 -21.18
N ASP A 53 25.98 1.30 -21.47
CA ASP A 53 27.42 1.12 -21.62
C ASP A 53 28.09 0.86 -20.26
N GLU A 54 29.38 0.50 -20.29
CA GLU A 54 30.12 0.14 -19.07
C GLU A 54 30.20 1.29 -18.06
N ALA A 55 30.32 2.53 -18.56
CA ALA A 55 30.35 3.71 -17.72
C ALA A 55 29.02 3.91 -16.97
N THR A 56 27.90 3.74 -17.67
CA THR A 56 26.55 3.82 -17.08
C THR A 56 26.31 2.68 -16.10
N ARG A 57 26.79 1.45 -16.40
CA ARG A 57 26.69 0.32 -15.46
C ARG A 57 27.44 0.61 -14.16
N ALA A 58 28.67 1.13 -14.27
CA ALA A 58 29.48 1.47 -13.10
C ALA A 58 28.83 2.58 -12.25
N ASP A 59 28.26 3.62 -12.89
CA ASP A 59 27.50 4.66 -12.19
C ASP A 59 26.31 4.08 -11.42
N PHE A 60 25.45 3.30 -12.08
CA PHE A 60 24.28 2.71 -11.44
C PHE A 60 24.67 1.73 -10.33
N ALA A 61 25.73 0.95 -10.51
CA ALA A 61 26.25 0.07 -9.47
C ALA A 61 26.70 0.87 -8.23
N GLY A 62 27.42 1.97 -8.43
CA GLY A 62 27.82 2.87 -7.33
C GLY A 62 26.63 3.51 -6.63
N ARG A 63 25.58 3.90 -7.38
CA ARG A 63 24.33 4.44 -6.81
C ARG A 63 23.57 3.39 -5.99
N VAL A 64 23.52 2.14 -6.46
CA VAL A 64 22.91 1.03 -5.72
C VAL A 64 23.66 0.77 -4.42
N GLU A 65 25.00 0.78 -4.44
CA GLU A 65 25.83 0.61 -3.25
C GLU A 65 25.62 1.77 -2.25
N ALA A 66 25.61 3.01 -2.73
CA ALA A 66 25.35 4.19 -1.91
C ALA A 66 23.98 4.12 -1.24
N ALA A 67 22.94 3.76 -2.00
CA ALA A 67 21.58 3.58 -1.46
C ALA A 67 21.51 2.44 -0.43
N ALA A 68 22.24 1.34 -0.64
CA ALA A 68 22.32 0.24 0.33
C ALA A 68 22.99 0.70 1.63
N LYS A 69 24.09 1.47 1.54
CA LYS A 69 24.80 2.03 2.68
C LYS A 69 23.94 3.03 3.45
N GLU A 70 23.24 3.91 2.74
CA GLU A 70 22.29 4.84 3.35
C GLU A 70 21.18 4.08 4.09
N ARG A 71 20.56 3.10 3.44
CA ARG A 71 19.52 2.26 4.04
C ARG A 71 20.02 1.53 5.29
N ALA A 72 21.25 1.02 5.27
CA ALA A 72 21.87 0.42 6.45
C ALA A 72 22.07 1.45 7.57
N GLY A 73 22.50 2.67 7.25
CA GLY A 73 22.65 3.77 8.21
C GLY A 73 21.34 4.22 8.84
N LEU A 74 20.22 4.13 8.12
CA LEU A 74 18.89 4.51 8.63
C LEU A 74 18.31 3.53 9.66
N THR A 75 18.86 2.32 9.78
CA THR A 75 18.34 1.30 10.72
C THR A 75 18.37 1.76 12.18
N ILE A 76 19.26 2.70 12.53
CA ILE A 76 19.37 3.28 13.87
C ILE A 76 18.10 4.03 14.29
N PHE A 77 17.30 4.53 13.34
CA PHE A 77 16.12 5.33 13.62
C PHE A 77 14.88 4.48 13.95
N LYS A 78 14.92 3.17 13.70
CA LYS A 78 13.78 2.25 13.94
C LYS A 78 13.31 2.24 15.40
N THR A 79 14.19 2.54 16.35
CA THR A 79 13.89 2.54 17.79
C THR A 79 13.79 3.94 18.38
N VAL A 80 13.99 4.98 17.58
CA VAL A 80 13.99 6.38 18.04
C VAL A 80 12.56 6.90 18.02
N THR A 81 12.11 7.47 19.14
CA THR A 81 10.84 8.21 19.17
C THR A 81 10.95 9.47 18.29
N PRO A 82 10.16 9.60 17.21
CA PRO A 82 10.24 10.74 16.31
C PRO A 82 9.85 12.03 17.03
N LYS A 83 10.67 13.07 16.87
CA LYS A 83 10.46 14.40 17.46
C LYS A 83 10.78 15.49 16.46
N LEU A 84 10.01 16.57 16.49
CA LEU A 84 10.33 17.82 15.80
C LEU A 84 11.51 18.53 16.50
N ALA A 85 12.07 19.54 15.84
CA ALA A 85 13.17 20.34 16.39
C ALA A 85 12.84 21.03 17.73
N ASP A 86 11.56 21.28 18.00
CA ASP A 86 11.06 21.85 19.25
C ASP A 86 10.75 20.80 20.35
N GLY A 87 11.01 19.51 20.06
CA GLY A 87 10.81 18.41 21.00
C GLY A 87 9.42 17.77 20.97
N ARG A 88 8.45 18.30 20.20
CA ARG A 88 7.13 17.68 20.06
C ARG A 88 7.25 16.30 19.39
N ILE A 89 6.64 15.29 20.01
CA ILE A 89 6.57 13.93 19.44
C ILE A 89 5.60 13.93 18.26
N ILE A 90 5.98 13.24 17.19
CA ILE A 90 5.10 12.97 16.06
C ILE A 90 4.94 11.45 15.90
N GLU A 91 3.75 11.03 15.49
CA GLU A 91 3.49 9.63 15.17
C GLU A 91 3.90 9.34 13.73
N VAL A 92 4.75 8.33 13.55
CA VAL A 92 5.09 7.80 12.22
C VAL A 92 4.49 6.41 12.13
N ALA A 93 3.37 6.29 11.44
CA ALA A 93 2.60 5.06 11.35
C ALA A 93 2.67 4.44 9.94
N ALA A 94 2.45 3.14 9.85
CA ALA A 94 2.49 2.42 8.57
C ALA A 94 1.16 2.50 7.82
N ASN A 95 1.22 2.47 6.49
CA ASN A 95 0.07 2.25 5.63
C ASN A 95 0.18 0.86 5.04
N ILE A 96 -0.77 -0.02 5.34
CA ILE A 96 -0.75 -1.44 4.91
C ILE A 96 -2.12 -1.86 4.35
N GLY A 97 -2.15 -2.92 3.56
CA GLY A 97 -3.38 -3.52 3.03
C GLY A 97 -3.58 -4.99 3.41
N SER A 98 -2.60 -5.62 4.04
CA SER A 98 -2.66 -7.04 4.40
C SER A 98 -2.01 -7.35 5.75
N LEU A 99 -2.33 -8.52 6.33
CA LEU A 99 -1.73 -8.97 7.59
C LEU A 99 -0.26 -9.37 7.40
N GLU A 100 0.12 -9.77 6.20
CA GLU A 100 1.50 -10.14 5.84
C GLU A 100 2.46 -8.94 5.92
N GLU A 101 1.96 -7.70 5.94
CA GLU A 101 2.76 -6.48 6.07
C GLU A 101 3.02 -6.06 7.53
N ILE A 102 2.43 -6.74 8.52
CA ILE A 102 2.54 -6.38 9.94
C ILE A 102 3.99 -6.42 10.42
N GLU A 103 4.70 -7.52 10.16
CA GLU A 103 6.07 -7.73 10.64
C GLU A 103 7.01 -6.66 10.06
N ALA A 104 6.95 -6.42 8.76
CA ALA A 104 7.73 -5.38 8.09
C ALA A 104 7.46 -3.97 8.67
N ALA A 105 6.21 -3.66 9.00
CA ALA A 105 5.85 -2.38 9.61
C ALA A 105 6.39 -2.25 11.04
N GLN A 106 6.32 -3.31 11.85
CA GLN A 106 6.89 -3.33 13.20
C GLN A 106 8.42 -3.22 13.15
N GLU A 107 9.08 -3.96 12.26
CA GLU A 107 10.53 -3.88 12.04
C GLU A 107 11.00 -2.52 11.53
N ALA A 108 10.12 -1.76 10.87
CA ALA A 108 10.39 -0.40 10.45
C ALA A 108 10.23 0.64 11.59
N GLY A 109 9.74 0.22 12.76
CA GLY A 109 9.51 1.11 13.91
C GLY A 109 8.19 1.87 13.86
N ALA A 110 7.19 1.37 13.13
CA ALA A 110 5.91 2.06 12.98
C ALA A 110 5.17 2.21 14.32
N MET A 111 4.75 3.43 14.63
CA MET A 111 3.91 3.79 15.78
C MET A 111 2.43 3.54 15.46
N GLY A 112 2.09 2.30 15.14
CA GLY A 112 0.73 1.91 14.75
C GLY A 112 0.50 1.90 13.24
N ILE A 113 -0.79 1.84 12.87
CA ILE A 113 -1.25 1.85 11.48
C ILE A 113 -1.99 3.16 11.21
N GLY A 114 -1.46 3.97 10.31
CA GLY A 114 -2.05 5.24 9.87
C GLY A 114 -3.13 5.04 8.81
N LEU A 115 -3.09 3.93 8.09
CA LEU A 115 -4.10 3.52 7.13
C LEU A 115 -4.04 2.01 6.88
N PHE A 116 -5.06 1.28 7.33
CA PHE A 116 -5.34 -0.07 6.86
C PHE A 116 -6.33 0.01 5.68
N ARG A 117 -5.89 -0.45 4.51
CA ARG A 117 -6.67 -0.51 3.27
C ARG A 117 -7.42 -1.83 3.18
N THR A 118 -8.73 -1.80 3.39
CA THR A 118 -9.52 -3.04 3.45
C THR A 118 -9.79 -3.65 2.08
N GLU A 119 -9.51 -2.98 0.96
CA GLU A 119 -9.89 -3.46 -0.37
C GLU A 119 -9.29 -4.84 -0.69
N LEU A 120 -8.04 -5.08 -0.29
CA LEU A 120 -7.38 -6.35 -0.55
C LEU A 120 -8.05 -7.51 0.18
N LEU A 121 -8.58 -7.29 1.39
CA LEU A 121 -9.39 -8.26 2.11
C LEU A 121 -10.65 -8.64 1.31
N PHE A 122 -11.25 -7.72 0.58
CA PHE A 122 -12.44 -8.00 -0.23
C PHE A 122 -12.09 -8.60 -1.61
N MET A 123 -10.92 -8.30 -2.17
CA MET A 123 -10.48 -8.78 -3.48
C MET A 123 -9.89 -10.21 -3.46
N ARG A 124 -9.34 -10.67 -2.34
CA ARG A 124 -8.67 -11.99 -2.25
C ARG A 124 -9.64 -13.19 -2.17
N HIS A 125 -10.93 -12.94 -2.01
CA HIS A 125 -11.92 -14.00 -1.78
C HIS A 125 -12.90 -14.13 -2.95
N MET A 126 -13.30 -15.37 -3.23
CA MET A 126 -14.32 -15.70 -4.24
C MET A 126 -15.72 -15.19 -3.86
N HIS A 127 -15.90 -14.77 -2.61
CA HIS A 127 -17.13 -14.23 -2.05
C HIS A 127 -16.79 -13.08 -1.11
N LEU A 128 -17.78 -12.21 -0.83
CA LEU A 128 -17.62 -11.14 0.16
C LEU A 128 -17.19 -11.71 1.53
N PRO A 129 -16.19 -11.10 2.20
CA PRO A 129 -15.72 -11.58 3.48
C PRO A 129 -16.84 -11.53 4.53
N SER A 130 -16.91 -12.58 5.35
CA SER A 130 -17.86 -12.66 6.46
C SER A 130 -17.53 -11.63 7.54
N GLU A 131 -18.48 -11.35 8.44
CA GLU A 131 -18.20 -10.48 9.57
C GLU A 131 -17.10 -11.05 10.48
N ASP A 132 -17.13 -12.37 10.74
CA ASP A 132 -16.15 -13.02 11.61
C ASP A 132 -14.74 -12.92 11.03
N MET A 133 -14.57 -13.16 9.72
CA MET A 133 -13.29 -13.01 9.03
C MET A 133 -12.76 -11.57 9.12
N GLN A 134 -13.65 -10.59 8.90
CA GLN A 134 -13.29 -9.18 9.05
C GLN A 134 -12.90 -8.84 10.49
N ALA A 135 -13.66 -9.31 11.48
CA ALA A 135 -13.40 -9.07 12.89
C ALA A 135 -12.07 -9.69 13.33
N GLU A 136 -11.77 -10.91 12.89
CA GLU A 136 -10.50 -11.59 13.14
C GLU A 136 -9.31 -10.81 12.54
N THR A 137 -9.46 -10.34 11.30
CA THR A 137 -8.43 -9.55 10.62
C THR A 137 -8.17 -8.23 11.36
N TYR A 138 -9.23 -7.48 11.69
CA TYR A 138 -9.09 -6.20 12.40
C TYR A 138 -8.57 -6.40 13.84
N ALA A 139 -8.96 -7.48 14.51
CA ALA A 139 -8.46 -7.81 15.84
C ALA A 139 -6.98 -8.19 15.82
N ALA A 140 -6.51 -8.90 14.78
CA ALA A 140 -5.10 -9.22 14.60
C ALA A 140 -4.25 -7.93 14.48
N LEU A 141 -4.71 -6.96 13.68
CA LEU A 141 -4.06 -5.65 13.55
C LEU A 141 -4.02 -4.90 14.89
N ALA A 142 -5.17 -4.83 15.58
CA ALA A 142 -5.29 -4.11 16.85
C ALA A 142 -4.36 -4.68 17.92
N LYS A 143 -4.22 -6.02 17.98
CA LYS A 143 -3.30 -6.70 18.90
C LYS A 143 -1.84 -6.48 18.52
N ALA A 144 -1.51 -6.53 17.23
CA ALA A 144 -0.13 -6.38 16.77
C ALA A 144 0.46 -4.99 17.05
N PHE A 145 -0.37 -3.95 17.05
CA PHE A 145 0.08 -2.57 17.22
C PHE A 145 -0.25 -1.96 18.58
N ALA A 146 -0.82 -2.72 19.52
CA ALA A 146 -1.11 -2.18 20.86
C ALA A 146 0.15 -1.60 21.53
N PRO A 147 0.08 -0.42 22.18
CA PRO A 147 -1.11 0.41 22.41
C PRO A 147 -1.41 1.46 21.32
N TYR A 148 -0.62 1.47 20.24
CA TYR A 148 -0.74 2.46 19.16
C TYR A 148 -2.04 2.33 18.36
N PRO A 149 -2.51 3.44 17.75
CA PRO A 149 -3.72 3.42 16.96
C PRO A 149 -3.59 2.56 15.69
N VAL A 150 -4.70 1.94 15.32
CA VAL A 150 -4.89 1.26 14.03
C VAL A 150 -6.07 1.92 13.33
N ILE A 151 -5.78 2.75 12.35
CA ILE A 151 -6.78 3.47 11.55
C ILE A 151 -7.22 2.56 10.41
N VAL A 152 -8.44 2.03 10.47
CA VAL A 152 -9.02 1.20 9.44
C VAL A 152 -9.95 2.02 8.56
N ARG A 153 -9.57 2.19 7.30
CA ARG A 153 -10.45 2.82 6.32
C ARG A 153 -11.50 1.81 5.87
N THR A 154 -12.77 2.21 5.92
CA THR A 154 -13.87 1.41 5.37
C THR A 154 -13.68 1.18 3.87
N LEU A 155 -14.42 0.22 3.33
CA LEU A 155 -14.26 -0.22 1.95
C LEU A 155 -14.30 0.94 0.92
N ASP A 156 -13.19 1.18 0.22
CA ASP A 156 -13.06 2.19 -0.84
C ASP A 156 -12.76 1.55 -2.21
N ILE A 157 -13.84 1.03 -2.81
CA ILE A 157 -13.87 0.38 -4.13
C ILE A 157 -14.87 1.07 -5.05
N GLY A 158 -14.64 0.98 -6.36
CA GLY A 158 -15.53 1.46 -7.41
C GLY A 158 -15.44 0.56 -8.64
N GLY A 159 -16.07 0.95 -9.75
CA GLY A 159 -16.11 0.15 -10.98
C GLY A 159 -14.75 -0.20 -11.60
N ASP A 160 -13.66 0.45 -11.17
CA ASP A 160 -12.28 0.13 -11.56
C ASP A 160 -11.71 -1.14 -10.90
N LYS A 161 -12.41 -1.71 -9.90
CA LYS A 161 -11.94 -2.86 -9.12
C LYS A 161 -13.06 -3.91 -8.95
N PRO A 162 -13.17 -4.90 -9.86
CA PRO A 162 -14.20 -5.93 -9.75
C PRO A 162 -13.98 -6.77 -8.48
N ILE A 163 -15.05 -6.97 -7.70
CA ILE A 163 -15.08 -7.80 -6.49
C ILE A 163 -16.26 -8.77 -6.59
N ALA A 164 -16.04 -10.01 -6.19
CA ALA A 164 -17.08 -11.02 -6.20
C ALA A 164 -18.25 -10.64 -5.28
N GLY A 165 -19.47 -10.72 -5.81
CA GLY A 165 -20.70 -10.41 -5.09
C GLY A 165 -21.14 -8.94 -5.12
N ILE A 166 -20.46 -8.10 -5.91
CA ILE A 166 -20.89 -6.72 -6.20
C ILE A 166 -20.91 -6.54 -7.71
N GLU A 167 -22.10 -6.27 -8.25
CA GLU A 167 -22.25 -5.82 -9.63
C GLU A 167 -22.08 -4.30 -9.66
N PHE A 168 -21.08 -3.83 -10.38
CA PHE A 168 -20.86 -2.41 -10.59
C PHE A 168 -21.59 -1.96 -11.85
N PRO A 169 -22.32 -0.82 -11.82
CA PRO A 169 -22.86 -0.25 -13.03
C PRO A 169 -21.73 0.19 -13.96
N ASP A 170 -22.00 0.17 -15.26
CA ASP A 170 -21.11 0.81 -16.24
C ASP A 170 -21.18 2.33 -16.04
N GLU A 171 -20.04 2.94 -15.73
CA GLU A 171 -19.91 4.38 -15.50
C GLU A 171 -18.89 4.96 -16.47
N GLU A 172 -19.21 6.13 -17.04
CA GLU A 172 -18.27 6.87 -17.90
C GLU A 172 -16.97 7.20 -17.14
N ASN A 173 -17.08 7.49 -15.84
CA ASN A 173 -15.93 7.74 -14.99
C ASN A 173 -16.08 7.12 -13.58
N PRO A 174 -15.53 5.91 -13.36
CA PRO A 174 -15.57 5.23 -12.06
C PRO A 174 -14.88 5.99 -10.91
N PHE A 175 -13.99 6.95 -11.21
CA PHE A 175 -13.36 7.79 -10.18
C PHE A 175 -14.31 8.85 -9.62
N LEU A 176 -15.32 9.25 -10.39
CA LEU A 176 -16.33 10.23 -9.99
C LEU A 176 -17.68 9.60 -9.63
N GLY A 177 -17.83 8.29 -9.83
CA GLY A 177 -19.09 7.55 -9.72
C GLY A 177 -19.37 6.87 -8.38
N TRP A 178 -19.94 5.67 -8.46
CA TRP A 178 -20.44 4.83 -7.38
C TRP A 178 -19.29 4.11 -6.67
N ARG A 179 -18.59 4.84 -5.80
CA ARG A 179 -17.39 4.37 -5.11
C ARG A 179 -17.36 4.69 -3.61
N GLY A 180 -16.59 3.90 -2.89
CA GLY A 180 -16.29 4.08 -1.47
C GLY A 180 -17.53 4.29 -0.62
N ILE A 181 -17.58 5.40 0.13
CA ILE A 181 -18.70 5.65 1.05
C ILE A 181 -20.06 5.73 0.35
N ARG A 182 -20.11 6.18 -0.92
CA ARG A 182 -21.37 6.25 -1.68
C ARG A 182 -21.95 4.85 -1.89
N MET A 183 -21.10 3.92 -2.35
CA MET A 183 -21.49 2.52 -2.48
C MET A 183 -21.84 1.90 -1.12
N CYS A 184 -21.06 2.18 -0.08
CA CYS A 184 -21.33 1.69 1.27
C CYS A 184 -22.70 2.13 1.82
N LEU A 185 -23.11 3.38 1.54
CA LEU A 185 -24.42 3.90 1.96
C LEU A 185 -25.57 3.26 1.18
N ASP A 186 -25.39 2.96 -0.11
CA ASP A 186 -26.39 2.27 -0.94
C ASP A 186 -26.44 0.74 -0.67
N ARG A 187 -25.35 0.15 -0.17
CA ARG A 187 -25.22 -1.27 0.18
C ARG A 187 -24.99 -1.48 1.68
N PRO A 188 -26.01 -1.21 2.51
CA PRO A 188 -25.90 -1.35 3.96
C PRO A 188 -25.64 -2.79 4.41
N ASP A 189 -25.96 -3.80 3.61
CA ASP A 189 -25.65 -5.21 3.87
C ASP A 189 -24.14 -5.48 3.92
N ILE A 190 -23.35 -4.74 3.14
CA ILE A 190 -21.88 -4.78 3.13
C ILE A 190 -21.35 -3.86 4.22
N PHE A 191 -21.83 -2.62 4.27
CA PHE A 191 -21.28 -1.60 5.15
C PHE A 191 -21.52 -1.90 6.63
N LYS A 192 -22.75 -2.27 7.01
CA LYS A 192 -23.05 -2.62 8.41
C LYS A 192 -22.25 -3.84 8.87
N ARG A 193 -22.00 -4.81 7.99
CA ARG A 193 -21.16 -5.97 8.30
C ARG A 193 -19.75 -5.54 8.67
N GLN A 194 -19.14 -4.66 7.89
CA GLN A 194 -17.81 -4.13 8.16
C GLN A 194 -17.77 -3.33 9.47
N LEU A 195 -18.75 -2.46 9.71
CA LEU A 195 -18.81 -1.66 10.95
C LEU A 195 -18.98 -2.54 12.20
N ARG A 196 -19.83 -3.58 12.15
CA ARG A 196 -19.97 -4.55 13.26
C ARG A 196 -18.66 -5.28 13.53
N ALA A 197 -17.96 -5.72 12.49
CA ALA A 197 -16.64 -6.35 12.62
C ALA A 197 -15.60 -5.41 13.28
N LEU A 198 -15.58 -4.14 12.90
CA LEU A 198 -14.70 -3.11 13.50
C LEU A 198 -15.02 -2.89 14.98
N LEU A 199 -16.30 -2.77 15.32
CA LEU A 199 -16.76 -2.63 16.71
C LEU A 199 -16.37 -3.84 17.57
N ARG A 200 -16.52 -5.06 17.02
CA ARG A 200 -16.10 -6.30 17.69
C ARG A 200 -14.59 -6.33 17.90
N ALA A 201 -13.80 -5.87 16.94
CA ALA A 201 -12.35 -5.87 17.05
C ALA A 201 -11.80 -4.79 18.00
N ALA A 202 -12.54 -3.70 18.23
CA ALA A 202 -12.12 -2.58 19.07
C ALA A 202 -11.90 -2.94 20.55
N VAL A 203 -12.43 -4.08 21.04
CA VAL A 203 -12.13 -4.58 22.39
C VAL A 203 -10.70 -5.11 22.55
N HIS A 204 -9.98 -5.29 21.44
CA HIS A 204 -8.63 -5.87 21.42
C HIS A 204 -7.51 -4.85 21.22
N GLY A 205 -7.83 -3.57 21.01
CA GLY A 205 -6.83 -2.51 20.83
C GLY A 205 -7.43 -1.20 20.34
N ASN A 206 -6.57 -0.22 20.05
CA ASN A 206 -6.97 1.14 19.68
C ASN A 206 -7.37 1.23 18.20
N ILE A 207 -8.55 0.72 17.85
CA ILE A 207 -9.09 0.84 16.49
C ILE A 207 -9.72 2.22 16.29
N LYS A 208 -9.40 2.84 15.15
CA LYS A 208 -10.03 4.05 14.63
C LYS A 208 -10.64 3.76 13.26
N VAL A 209 -11.71 4.45 12.91
CA VAL A 209 -12.42 4.36 11.63
C VAL A 209 -12.50 5.73 11.00
#